data_AF-A0A7W3VZY7-F1
#
_entry.id   AF-A0A7W3VZY7-F1
#
_cell.length_a   1.000
_cell.length_b   1.000
_cell.length_c   1.000
_cell.angle_alpha   90.00
_cell.angle_beta   90.00
_cell.angle_gamma   90.00
#
_symmetry.space_group_name_H-M   'P 1'
#
loop_
_entity.id
_entity.type
_entity.pdbx_description
1 polymer ?
#
loop_
_entity_poly.entity_id
_entity_poly.type
_entity_poly.pdbx_seq_one_letter_code
_entity_poly.pdbx_strand_id
1 'polypeptide(L)' 'MHTRSRCGGDAQQFHTEGASLRDLDKNCLDVSFGNIWWGASIQTRHCDGGGTQSWRIS' A
#
# COMPACT_ATOMS: atom_id res chain seq x y z
N MET A 1 -32.18 -3.36 7.58
CA MET A 1 -31.11 -2.42 7.15
C MET A 1 -29.78 -2.94 7.67
N HIS A 2 -28.89 -3.42 6.80
CA HIS A 2 -27.50 -3.71 7.18
C HIS A 2 -26.69 -2.44 6.93
N THR A 3 -26.11 -1.84 7.97
CA THR A 3 -25.10 -0.79 7.85
C THR A 3 -23.85 -1.41 7.24
N ARG A 4 -23.66 -1.33 5.92
CA ARG A 4 -22.37 -1.68 5.31
C ARG A 4 -21.36 -0.64 5.81
N SER A 5 -20.46 -1.05 6.69
CA SER A 5 -19.29 -0.24 7.02
C SER A 5 -18.55 0.05 5.71
N ARG A 6 -18.32 1.33 5.42
CA ARG A 6 -17.53 1.76 4.24
C ARG A 6 -16.03 1.56 4.44
N CYS A 7 -15.63 1.19 5.65
CA CYS A 7 -14.26 1.00 6.08
C CYS A 7 -14.07 -0.45 6.55
N GLY A 8 -12.86 -0.98 6.35
CA GLY A 8 -12.43 -2.28 6.87
C GLY A 8 -12.64 -3.47 5.92
N GLY A 9 -13.04 -3.23 4.67
CA GLY A 9 -13.05 -4.29 3.65
C GLY A 9 -11.62 -4.74 3.29
N ASP A 10 -11.48 -5.95 2.76
CA ASP A 10 -10.20 -6.59 2.45
C ASP A 10 -9.24 -5.69 1.65
N ALA A 11 -9.73 -4.96 0.65
CA ALA A 11 -8.95 -4.03 -0.17
C ALA A 11 -8.46 -2.76 0.57
N GLN A 12 -8.81 -2.60 1.84
CA GLN A 12 -8.38 -1.49 2.70
C GLN A 12 -7.50 -1.96 3.85
N GLN A 13 -7.16 -3.25 3.90
CA GLN A 13 -6.32 -3.82 4.94
C GLN A 13 -4.86 -3.85 4.47
N PHE A 14 -3.99 -3.26 5.28
CA PHE A 14 -2.54 -3.26 5.05
C PHE A 14 -1.81 -3.67 6.32
N HIS A 15 -0.75 -4.45 6.17
CA HIS A 15 0.12 -4.89 7.26
C HIS A 15 1.51 -4.29 7.09
N THR A 16 2.11 -3.87 8.20
CA THR A 16 3.50 -3.41 8.21
C THR A 16 4.45 -4.59 8.28
N GLU A 17 5.44 -4.63 7.40
CA GLU A 17 6.55 -5.59 7.44
C GLU A 17 7.87 -4.84 7.22
N GLY A 18 8.59 -4.58 8.31
CA GLY A 18 9.72 -3.65 8.27
C GLY A 18 9.27 -2.26 7.81
N ALA A 19 9.88 -1.74 6.75
CA ALA A 19 9.48 -0.48 6.13
C ALA A 19 8.36 -0.63 5.09
N SER A 20 7.93 -1.84 4.77
CA SER A 20 6.92 -2.08 3.73
C SER A 20 5.50 -2.09 4.32
N LEU A 21 4.55 -1.61 3.52
CA LEU A 21 3.11 -1.81 3.73
C LEU A 21 2.62 -2.86 2.74
N ARG A 22 2.02 -3.94 3.22
CA ARG A 22 1.60 -5.09 2.41
C ARG A 22 0.09 -5.29 2.41
N ASP A 23 -0.48 -5.58 1.24
CA ASP A 23 -1.88 -5.99 1.13
C ASP A 23 -2.07 -7.46 1.56
N LEU A 24 -3.32 -7.93 1.55
CA LEU A 24 -3.65 -9.31 1.91
C LEU A 24 -3.11 -10.36 0.92
N ASP A 25 -2.82 -9.95 -0.31
CA ASP A 25 -2.20 -10.78 -1.36
C ASP A 25 -0.66 -10.78 -1.30
N LYS A 26 -0.08 -10.12 -0.28
CA LYS A 26 1.36 -9.98 -0.02
C LYS A 26 2.11 -9.14 -1.05
N ASN A 27 1.41 -8.28 -1.79
CA ASN A 27 2.04 -7.23 -2.58
C ASN A 27 2.39 -6.05 -1.68
N CYS A 28 3.31 -5.20 -2.14
CA CYS A 28 3.74 -4.00 -1.44
C CYS A 28 3.04 -2.76 -2.00
N LEU A 29 2.73 -1.81 -1.12
CA LEU A 29 2.34 -0.46 -1.50
C LEU A 29 3.54 0.22 -2.16
N ASP A 30 3.38 0.71 -3.38
CA ASP A 30 4.46 1.13 -4.27
C ASP A 30 4.15 2.48 -4.91
N VAL A 31 5.16 3.36 -4.97
CA VAL A 31 5.11 4.58 -5.78
C VAL A 31 5.30 4.20 -7.24
N SER A 32 4.27 4.43 -8.06
CA SER A 32 4.23 3.95 -9.45
C SER A 32 5.39 4.53 -10.26
N PHE A 33 6.14 3.63 -10.91
CA PHE A 33 7.32 3.94 -11.74
C PHE A 33 8.42 4.72 -11.01
N GLY A 34 8.45 4.72 -9.66
CA GLY A 34 9.39 5.52 -8.88
C GLY A 34 9.23 7.03 -9.07
N ASN A 35 8.03 7.48 -9.39
CA ASN A 35 7.74 8.88 -9.65
C ASN A 35 7.86 9.75 -8.38
N ILE A 36 8.77 10.71 -8.38
CA ILE A 36 9.01 11.65 -7.27
C ILE A 36 8.25 12.98 -7.39
N TRP A 37 7.47 13.15 -8.46
CA TRP A 37 6.72 14.38 -8.72
C TRP A 37 5.38 14.39 -8.00
N TRP A 38 4.82 15.59 -7.82
CA TRP A 38 3.49 15.77 -7.22
C TRP A 38 2.41 15.01 -8.01
N GLY A 39 1.50 14.37 -7.28
CA GLY A 39 0.44 13.55 -7.87
C GLY A 39 0.90 12.17 -8.34
N ALA A 40 2.09 11.71 -7.93
CA ALA A 40 2.53 10.34 -8.15
C ALA A 40 1.47 9.33 -7.65
N SER A 41 1.09 8.41 -8.52
CA SER A 41 0.11 7.36 -8.20
C SER A 41 0.71 6.31 -7.28
N ILE A 42 -0.08 5.86 -6.31
CA ILE A 42 0.25 4.73 -5.46
C ILE A 42 -0.50 3.49 -5.96
N GLN A 43 0.20 2.35 -6.02
CA GLN A 43 -0.34 1.08 -6.50
C GLN A 43 0.05 -0.07 -5.56
N THR A 44 -0.59 -1.22 -5.72
CA THR A 44 -0.10 -2.48 -5.16
C THR A 44 0.75 -3.18 -6.24
N ARG A 45 1.99 -3.54 -5.89
CA ARG A 45 2.94 -4.17 -6.81
C ARG A 45 3.74 -5.24 -6.09
N HIS A 46 4.19 -6.25 -6.83
CA HIS A 46 5.10 -7.26 -6.30
C HIS A 46 6.26 -6.62 -5.52
N CYS A 47 6.56 -7.17 -4.35
CA CYS A 47 7.60 -6.64 -3.48
C CYS A 47 8.98 -6.87 -4.07
N ASP A 48 9.73 -5.80 -4.35
CA ASP A 48 11.11 -5.87 -4.87
C ASP A 48 12.16 -5.34 -3.87
N GLY A 49 11.71 -4.84 -2.71
CA GLY A 49 12.58 -4.29 -1.66
C GLY A 49 13.17 -2.92 -2.02
N GLY A 50 12.71 -2.31 -3.11
CA GLY A 50 13.15 -0.99 -3.55
C GLY A 50 12.66 0.15 -2.65
N GLY A 51 13.33 1.30 -2.78
CA GLY A 51 12.97 2.51 -2.03
C GLY A 51 11.55 3.02 -2.31
N THR A 52 10.96 2.68 -3.46
CA THR A 52 9.58 3.02 -3.83
C THR A 52 8.52 2.29 -3.00
N GLN A 53 8.93 1.27 -2.25
CA GLN A 53 8.08 0.42 -1.41
C GLN A 53 8.39 0.56 0.09
N SER A 54 9.17 1.59 0.45
CA SER A 54 9.57 1.89 1.82
C SER A 54 8.81 3.10 2.35
N TRP A 55 8.07 2.90 3.43
CA TRP A 55 7.15 3.88 4.01
C TRP A 55 7.55 4.20 5.45
N ARG A 56 7.51 5.49 5.77
CA ARG A 56 7.57 5.96 7.16
C ARG A 56 6.15 6.14 7.66
N ILE A 57 5.81 5.45 8.75
CA ILE A 57 4.52 5.56 9.44
C ILE A 57 4.75 6.35 10.72
N SER A 58 3.88 7.32 11.01
CA SER A 58 3.97 8.19 12.19
C SER A 58 2.59 8.55 12.70
#